data_AF-A0A5B0MPU1-F1
#
_entry.id   AF-A0A5B0MPU1-F1
#
_cell.length_a   1.000
_cell.length_b   1.000
_cell.length_c   1.000
_cell.angle_alpha   90.00
_cell.angle_beta   90.00
_cell.angle_gamma   90.00
#
_symmetry.space_group_name_H-M   'P 1'
#
loop_
_entity.id
_entity.type
_entity.pdbx_description
1 polymer ?
#
loop_
_entity_poly.entity_id
_entity_poly.type
_entity_poly.pdbx_seq_one_letter_code
_entity_poly.pdbx_strand_id
1 'polypeptide(L)'
;MTRKRKRVTPKGTCSYPSALGDDLVRHLLDRFEDFYNTHLGPKAEFSASVFFGQDQAQAIVGSIDQIRGAEMHNTVLLETLIGGQCFPGQVALLDNAISEWMDGDYYQLHLRQTADLNRFIEAEGIRVREAMASELAILQAQSHARREAEKADKAAAKAAAKAEVAAQKAAERMAMAQDKA
;
A
#
# COMPACT_ATOMS: atom_id res chain seq x y z
N MET A 1 19.73 -42.64 22.81
CA MET A 1 19.90 -41.20 22.48
C MET A 1 18.78 -40.77 21.56
N THR A 2 17.80 -40.02 22.06
CA THR A 2 16.70 -39.46 21.25
C THR A 2 17.13 -38.11 20.67
N ARG A 3 17.32 -38.06 19.36
CA ARG A 3 17.64 -36.84 18.60
C ARG A 3 16.54 -35.80 18.84
N LYS A 4 16.86 -34.65 19.46
CA LYS A 4 15.91 -33.54 19.61
C LYS A 4 15.39 -33.16 18.21
N ARG A 5 14.07 -33.15 18.06
CA ARG A 5 13.39 -32.79 16.81
C ARG A 5 13.82 -31.37 16.41
N LYS A 6 14.29 -31.20 15.17
CA LYS A 6 14.61 -29.88 14.61
C LYS A 6 13.32 -29.05 14.69
N ARG A 7 13.29 -28.01 15.55
CA ARG A 7 12.14 -27.10 15.59
C ARG A 7 12.07 -26.43 14.22
N VAL A 8 10.91 -26.50 13.59
CA VAL A 8 10.65 -25.78 12.34
C VAL A 8 10.53 -24.32 12.72
N THR A 9 11.60 -23.56 12.50
CA THR A 9 11.55 -22.10 12.65
C THR A 9 10.61 -21.58 11.56
N PRO A 10 9.58 -20.78 11.90
CA PRO A 10 8.73 -20.16 10.89
C PRO A 10 9.60 -19.37 9.92
N LYS A 11 9.21 -19.33 8.65
CA LYS A 11 9.92 -18.53 7.64
C LYS A 11 9.82 -17.06 8.09
N GLY A 12 10.96 -16.47 8.45
CA GLY A 12 11.03 -15.07 8.86
C GLY A 12 10.47 -14.16 7.77
N THR A 13 9.87 -13.06 8.20
CA THR A 13 9.45 -11.97 7.31
C THR A 13 10.04 -10.66 7.79
N CYS A 14 10.37 -9.83 6.82
CA CYS A 14 10.82 -8.47 7.03
C CYS A 14 10.04 -7.56 6.08
N SER A 15 9.24 -6.67 6.66
CA SER A 15 8.48 -5.66 5.93
C SER A 15 9.32 -4.45 5.51
N TYR A 16 10.55 -4.32 6.04
CA TYR A 16 11.39 -3.16 5.81
C TYR A 16 12.01 -3.19 4.40
N PRO A 17 12.15 -2.02 3.74
CA PRO A 17 12.98 -1.91 2.55
C PRO A 17 14.42 -2.36 2.81
N SER A 18 15.12 -2.87 1.79
CA SER A 18 16.50 -3.39 1.94
C SER A 18 17.42 -2.42 2.68
N ALA A 19 17.45 -1.15 2.26
CA ALA A 19 18.32 -0.15 2.88
C ALA A 19 18.02 0.11 4.37
N LEU A 20 16.76 -0.04 4.78
CA LEU A 20 16.35 0.12 6.17
C LEU A 20 16.70 -1.14 6.98
N GLY A 21 16.51 -2.32 6.40
CA GLY A 21 16.97 -3.58 7.00
C GLY A 21 18.49 -3.63 7.17
N ASP A 22 19.25 -3.20 6.16
CA ASP A 22 20.71 -3.14 6.19
C ASP A 22 21.22 -2.16 7.26
N ASP A 23 20.47 -1.10 7.53
CA ASP A 23 20.77 -0.16 8.60
C ASP A 23 20.58 -0.77 9.99
N LEU A 24 19.47 -1.50 10.20
CA LEU A 24 19.26 -2.24 11.43
C LEU A 24 20.33 -3.33 11.63
N VAL A 25 20.74 -4.03 10.57
CA VAL A 25 21.84 -5.02 10.65
C VAL A 25 23.11 -4.36 11.18
N ARG A 26 23.52 -3.22 10.61
CA ARG A 26 24.70 -2.47 11.05
C ARG A 26 24.56 -2.04 12.52
N HIS A 27 23.40 -1.47 12.88
CA HIS A 27 23.13 -1.05 14.25
C HIS A 27 23.27 -2.21 15.25
N LEU A 28 22.73 -3.40 14.94
CA LEU A 28 22.83 -4.56 15.84
C LEU A 28 24.28 -5.04 16.03
N LEU A 29 25.08 -5.02 14.98
CA LEU A 29 26.49 -5.38 15.05
C LEU A 29 27.27 -4.40 15.93
N ASP A 30 27.08 -3.09 15.72
CA ASP A 30 27.74 -2.04 16.49
C ASP A 30 27.38 -2.13 17.98
N ARG A 31 26.08 -2.28 18.31
CA ARG A 31 25.64 -2.43 19.71
C ARG A 31 26.15 -3.70 20.36
N PHE A 32 26.26 -4.80 19.60
CA PHE A 32 26.82 -6.02 20.13
C PHE A 32 28.33 -5.89 20.37
N GLU A 33 29.07 -5.24 19.48
CA GLU A 33 30.51 -4.99 19.66
C GLU A 33 30.78 -4.15 20.92
N ASP A 34 30.01 -3.09 21.14
CA ASP A 34 30.07 -2.28 22.37
C ASP A 34 29.80 -3.10 23.63
N PHE A 35 28.76 -3.94 23.60
CA PHE A 35 28.43 -4.85 24.70
C PHE A 35 29.56 -5.85 24.96
N TYR A 36 30.09 -6.47 23.91
CA TYR A 36 31.14 -7.47 23.99
C TYR A 36 32.43 -6.90 24.58
N ASN A 37 32.85 -5.73 24.10
CA ASN A 37 34.02 -5.01 24.59
C ASN A 37 33.87 -4.57 26.05
N THR A 38 32.65 -4.19 26.45
CA THR A 38 32.34 -3.86 27.85
C THR A 38 32.35 -5.11 28.74
N HIS A 39 31.86 -6.25 28.22
CA HIS A 39 31.69 -7.48 28.98
C HIS A 39 33.01 -8.24 29.21
N LEU A 40 33.87 -8.35 28.19
CA LEU A 40 35.13 -9.10 28.25
C LEU A 40 36.38 -8.22 28.36
N GLY A 41 36.25 -6.92 28.11
CA GLY A 41 37.35 -5.97 28.12
C GLY A 41 38.25 -6.04 26.89
N PRO A 42 39.30 -5.19 26.82
CA PRO A 42 40.11 -4.98 25.61
C PRO A 42 41.05 -6.14 25.24
N LYS A 43 41.05 -7.25 25.99
CA LYS A 43 41.93 -8.40 25.79
C LYS A 43 41.16 -9.69 25.50
N ALA A 44 39.98 -9.58 24.91
CA ALA A 44 39.24 -10.76 24.47
C ALA A 44 40.07 -11.56 23.44
N GLU A 45 40.13 -12.87 23.62
CA GLU A 45 40.88 -13.79 22.73
C GLU A 45 40.26 -13.87 21.33
N PHE A 46 38.95 -13.65 21.24
CA PHE A 46 38.17 -13.70 20.00
C PHE A 46 37.48 -12.36 19.72
N SER A 47 37.23 -12.09 18.45
CA SER A 47 36.39 -10.97 18.01
C SER A 47 34.92 -11.19 18.40
N ALA A 48 34.19 -10.10 18.66
CA ALA A 48 32.74 -10.11 18.87
C ALA A 48 31.99 -10.85 17.74
N SER A 49 32.46 -10.67 16.49
CA SER A 49 31.90 -11.27 15.28
C SER A 49 31.88 -12.81 15.29
N VAL A 50 32.70 -13.45 16.14
CA VAL A 50 32.72 -14.92 16.30
C VAL A 50 31.46 -15.41 17.02
N PHE A 51 30.91 -14.59 17.93
CA PHE A 51 29.74 -14.92 18.74
C PHE A 51 28.45 -14.36 18.17
N PHE A 52 28.53 -13.20 17.53
CA PHE A 52 27.41 -12.58 16.84
C PHE A 52 27.94 -11.75 15.67
N GLY A 53 27.66 -12.22 14.46
CA GLY A 53 28.13 -11.61 13.22
C GLY A 53 26.98 -11.33 12.26
N GLN A 54 27.38 -11.07 11.01
CA GLN A 54 26.47 -10.66 9.93
C GLN A 54 25.28 -11.61 9.77
N ASP A 55 25.53 -12.93 9.79
CA ASP A 55 24.50 -13.94 9.56
C ASP A 55 23.42 -13.92 10.66
N GLN A 56 23.83 -13.76 11.93
CA GLN A 56 22.90 -13.66 13.06
C GLN A 56 22.09 -12.36 13.00
N ALA A 57 22.75 -11.23 12.72
CA ALA A 57 22.08 -9.94 12.58
C ALA A 57 21.06 -9.97 11.42
N GLN A 58 21.43 -10.54 10.27
CA GLN A 58 20.53 -10.72 9.14
C GLN A 58 19.37 -11.66 9.45
N ALA A 59 19.59 -12.74 10.22
CA ALA A 59 18.52 -13.65 10.63
C ALA A 59 17.49 -12.96 11.54
N ILE A 60 17.95 -12.08 12.45
CA ILE A 60 17.10 -11.24 13.29
C ILE A 60 16.29 -10.27 12.44
N VAL A 61 16.93 -9.50 11.57
CA VAL A 61 16.24 -8.54 10.70
C VAL A 61 15.28 -9.25 9.75
N GLY A 62 15.67 -10.40 9.21
CA GLY A 62 14.84 -11.23 8.35
C GLY A 62 13.60 -11.81 9.04
N SER A 63 13.53 -11.75 10.37
CA SER A 63 12.38 -12.20 11.17
C SER A 63 11.82 -11.09 12.05
N ILE A 64 12.09 -9.83 11.71
CA ILE A 64 11.78 -8.69 12.57
C ILE A 64 10.28 -8.53 12.80
N ASP A 65 9.45 -8.83 11.80
CA ASP A 65 8.00 -8.74 11.94
C ASP A 65 7.49 -9.75 12.98
N GLN A 66 8.10 -10.93 13.08
CA GLN A 66 7.75 -11.95 14.07
C GLN A 66 8.28 -11.62 15.46
N ILE A 67 9.44 -10.97 15.54
CA ILE A 67 10.01 -10.51 16.81
C ILE A 67 9.13 -9.40 17.38
N ARG A 68 8.62 -8.50 16.53
CA ARG A 68 7.81 -7.33 16.90
C ARG A 68 6.29 -7.53 16.84
N GLY A 69 5.81 -8.67 16.34
CA GLY A 69 4.40 -8.88 16.03
C GLY A 69 3.46 -9.01 17.23
N ALA A 70 3.97 -9.04 18.46
CA ALA A 70 3.20 -9.11 19.70
C ALA A 70 3.44 -7.87 20.57
N GLU A 71 2.56 -7.63 21.54
CA GLU A 71 2.66 -6.49 22.50
C GLU A 71 3.99 -6.48 23.26
N MET A 72 4.57 -7.66 23.51
CA MET A 72 5.93 -7.83 24.01
C MET A 72 6.78 -8.50 22.94
N HIS A 73 8.03 -8.08 22.81
CA HIS A 73 8.93 -8.67 21.82
C HIS A 73 9.18 -10.15 22.10
N ASN A 74 9.28 -10.93 21.03
CA ASN A 74 9.53 -12.35 21.13
C ASN A 74 11.02 -12.64 21.37
N THR A 75 11.48 -12.44 22.60
CA THR A 75 12.86 -12.67 23.03
C THR A 75 13.30 -14.13 22.90
N VAL A 76 12.35 -15.08 22.99
CA VAL A 76 12.61 -16.52 22.75
C VAL A 76 12.98 -16.78 21.29
N LEU A 77 12.29 -16.11 20.36
CA LEU A 77 12.64 -16.17 18.94
C LEU A 77 14.00 -15.49 18.69
N LEU A 78 14.26 -14.36 19.34
CA LEU A 78 15.54 -13.66 19.26
C LEU A 78 16.71 -14.57 19.68
N GLU A 79 16.60 -15.22 20.84
CA GLU A 79 17.58 -16.21 21.32
C GLU A 79 17.75 -17.39 20.34
N THR A 80 16.64 -17.86 19.77
CA THR A 80 16.66 -18.95 18.78
C THR A 80 17.39 -18.54 17.49
N LEU A 81 17.25 -17.29 17.06
CA LEU A 81 17.86 -16.77 15.82
C LEU A 81 19.36 -16.49 15.96
N ILE A 82 19.80 -16.04 17.15
CA ILE A 82 21.23 -15.94 17.47
C ILE A 82 21.86 -17.34 17.41
N GLY A 83 21.18 -18.32 18.01
CA GLY A 83 21.67 -19.68 18.11
C GLY A 83 22.89 -19.82 19.03
N GLY A 84 23.35 -21.06 19.22
CA GLY A 84 24.50 -21.30 20.11
C GLY A 84 24.23 -20.92 21.56
N GLN A 85 25.31 -20.55 22.28
CA GLN A 85 25.25 -20.11 23.66
C GLN A 85 25.30 -18.57 23.70
N CYS A 86 24.30 -17.95 24.33
CA CYS A 86 24.25 -16.50 24.50
C CYS A 86 24.99 -16.06 25.78
N PHE A 87 25.59 -14.87 25.73
CA PHE A 87 26.10 -14.22 26.94
C PHE A 87 24.95 -13.76 27.84
N PRO A 88 25.13 -13.73 29.18
CA PRO A 88 24.17 -13.13 30.08
C PRO A 88 23.88 -11.67 29.69
N GLY A 89 22.61 -11.35 29.46
CA GLY A 89 22.17 -10.00 29.06
C GLY A 89 22.20 -9.71 27.56
N GLN A 90 22.79 -10.59 26.72
CA GLN A 90 22.86 -10.38 25.26
C GLN A 90 21.48 -10.24 24.60
N VAL A 91 20.53 -11.11 24.96
CA VAL A 91 19.18 -11.07 24.38
C VAL A 91 18.45 -9.78 24.76
N ALA A 92 18.57 -9.36 26.02
CA ALA A 92 17.97 -8.10 26.49
C ALA A 92 18.62 -6.87 25.84
N LEU A 93 19.94 -6.89 25.65
CA LEU A 93 20.66 -5.84 24.93
C LEU A 93 20.15 -5.73 23.49
N LEU A 94 20.09 -6.84 22.76
CA LEU A 94 19.65 -6.82 21.36
C LEU A 94 18.17 -6.39 21.23
N ASP A 95 17.33 -6.80 22.17
CA ASP A 95 15.93 -6.36 22.23
C ASP A 95 15.79 -4.85 22.44
N ASN A 96 16.60 -4.30 23.35
CA ASN A 96 16.68 -2.86 23.57
C ASN A 96 17.26 -2.13 22.36
N ALA A 97 18.31 -2.66 21.73
CA ALA A 97 18.92 -2.07 20.53
C ALA A 97 17.93 -1.96 19.36
N ILE A 98 17.09 -2.97 19.15
CA ILE A 98 16.00 -2.90 18.16
C ILE A 98 15.06 -1.74 18.50
N SER A 99 14.69 -1.59 19.78
CA SER A 99 13.78 -0.53 20.23
C SER A 99 14.40 0.86 20.08
N GLU A 100 15.66 1.03 20.48
CA GLU A 100 16.42 2.26 20.32
C GLU A 100 16.56 2.66 18.84
N TRP A 101 16.83 1.71 17.95
CA TRP A 101 16.89 1.96 16.52
C TRP A 101 15.55 2.41 15.95
N MET A 102 14.45 1.81 16.41
CA MET A 102 13.09 2.22 16.02
C MET A 102 12.74 3.61 16.55
N ASP A 103 13.25 4.00 17.72
CA ASP A 103 13.09 5.36 18.22
C ASP A 103 14.04 6.37 17.54
N GLY A 104 15.01 5.86 16.76
CA GLY A 104 15.99 6.65 16.04
C GLY A 104 15.43 7.42 14.84
N ASP A 105 16.11 8.51 14.50
CA ASP A 105 15.68 9.45 13.45
C ASP A 105 15.52 8.79 12.07
N TYR A 106 16.37 7.82 11.73
CA TYR A 106 16.33 7.17 10.41
C TYR A 106 15.06 6.34 10.22
N TYR A 107 14.67 5.54 11.21
CA TYR A 107 13.43 4.78 11.18
C TYR A 107 12.20 5.69 11.26
N GLN A 108 12.23 6.69 12.15
CA GLN A 108 11.14 7.65 12.29
C GLN A 108 10.91 8.48 11.02
N LEU A 109 11.99 8.86 10.32
CA LEU A 109 11.91 9.53 9.03
C LEU A 109 11.24 8.63 7.97
N HIS A 110 11.63 7.35 7.90
CA HIS A 110 11.00 6.39 7.00
C HIS A 110 9.49 6.25 7.28
N LEU A 111 9.08 6.18 8.55
CA LEU A 111 7.67 6.12 8.92
C LEU A 111 6.90 7.35 8.46
N ARG A 112 7.45 8.56 8.67
CA ARG A 112 6.83 9.82 8.23
C ARG A 112 6.69 9.87 6.72
N GLN A 113 7.75 9.57 5.98
CA GLN A 113 7.73 9.55 4.51
C GLN A 113 6.70 8.56 3.97
N THR A 114 6.61 7.37 4.56
CA THR A 114 5.62 6.36 4.18
C THR A 114 4.20 6.83 4.46
N ALA A 115 3.96 7.44 5.62
CA ALA A 115 2.65 8.00 5.96
C ALA A 115 2.24 9.15 5.02
N ASP A 116 3.17 10.05 4.68
CA ASP A 116 2.91 11.17 3.78
C ASP A 116 2.64 10.70 2.35
N LEU A 117 3.39 9.69 1.87
CA LEU A 117 3.13 9.07 0.58
C LEU A 117 1.73 8.41 0.53
N ASN A 118 1.36 7.68 1.57
CA ASN A 118 0.03 7.05 1.64
C ASN A 118 -1.10 8.10 1.61
N ARG A 119 -0.97 9.19 2.39
CA ARG A 119 -1.92 10.31 2.35
C ARG A 119 -2.01 10.94 0.96
N PHE A 120 -0.87 11.11 0.29
CA PHE A 120 -0.84 11.63 -1.07
C PHE A 120 -1.58 10.70 -2.04
N ILE A 121 -1.30 9.39 -2.00
CA ILE A 121 -1.96 8.39 -2.85
C ILE A 121 -3.48 8.39 -2.62
N GLU A 122 -3.93 8.45 -1.37
CA GLU A 122 -5.35 8.50 -1.03
C GLU A 122 -6.03 9.76 -1.57
N ALA A 123 -5.44 10.93 -1.34
CA ALA A 123 -5.96 12.21 -1.81
C ALA A 123 -6.03 12.26 -3.34
N GLU A 124 -4.97 11.80 -4.00
CA GLU A 124 -4.90 11.75 -5.46
C GLU A 124 -5.91 10.73 -6.03
N GLY A 125 -6.08 9.59 -5.37
CA GLY A 125 -7.08 8.59 -5.72
C GLY A 125 -8.52 9.08 -5.59
N ILE A 126 -8.81 9.99 -4.65
CA ILE A 126 -10.11 10.68 -4.57
C ILE A 126 -10.25 11.64 -5.74
N ARG A 127 -9.26 12.51 -5.96
CA ARG A 127 -9.27 13.53 -7.03
C ARG A 127 -9.51 12.93 -8.42
N VAL A 128 -8.82 11.82 -8.74
CA VAL A 128 -8.97 11.13 -10.02
C VAL A 128 -10.38 10.53 -10.16
N ARG A 129 -10.93 9.92 -9.12
CA ARG A 129 -12.30 9.35 -9.15
C ARG A 129 -13.36 10.44 -9.34
N GLU A 130 -13.21 11.58 -8.68
CA GLU A 130 -14.11 12.72 -8.83
C GLU A 130 -14.05 13.31 -10.24
N ALA A 131 -12.85 13.46 -10.80
CA ALA A 131 -12.66 13.92 -12.17
C ALA A 131 -13.33 12.96 -13.18
N MET A 132 -13.11 11.66 -13.04
CA MET A 132 -13.74 10.65 -13.90
C MET A 132 -15.27 10.64 -13.78
N ALA A 133 -15.81 10.80 -12.56
CA ALA A 133 -17.26 10.88 -12.33
C ALA A 133 -17.87 12.13 -12.99
N SER A 134 -17.18 13.26 -12.91
CA SER A 134 -17.60 14.51 -13.57
C SER A 134 -17.62 14.36 -15.09
N GLU A 135 -16.55 13.81 -15.68
CA GLU A 135 -16.46 13.59 -17.12
C GLU A 135 -17.56 12.61 -17.61
N LEU A 136 -17.80 11.54 -16.85
CA LEU A 136 -18.87 10.60 -17.14
C LEU A 136 -20.25 11.27 -17.11
N ALA A 137 -20.51 12.12 -16.11
CA ALA A 137 -21.78 12.85 -16.01
C ALA A 137 -21.99 13.79 -17.21
N ILE A 138 -20.94 14.47 -17.67
CA ILE A 138 -20.98 15.33 -18.87
C ILE A 138 -21.31 14.49 -20.11
N LEU A 139 -20.62 13.37 -20.31
CA LEU A 139 -20.86 12.46 -21.44
C LEU A 139 -22.28 11.89 -21.43
N GLN A 140 -22.79 11.52 -20.26
CA GLN A 140 -24.16 11.06 -20.09
C GLN A 140 -25.16 12.16 -20.44
N ALA A 141 -24.98 13.37 -19.91
CA ALA A 141 -25.84 14.51 -20.22
C ALA A 141 -25.87 14.83 -21.72
N GLN A 142 -24.70 14.84 -22.38
CA GLN A 142 -24.61 15.05 -23.84
C GLN A 142 -25.32 13.94 -24.63
N SER A 143 -25.14 12.68 -24.23
CA SER A 143 -25.82 11.53 -24.85
C SER A 143 -27.34 11.62 -24.69
N HIS A 144 -27.83 11.98 -23.50
CA HIS A 144 -29.25 12.19 -23.23
C HIS A 144 -29.81 13.36 -24.05
N ALA A 145 -29.14 14.51 -24.07
CA ALA A 145 -29.56 15.68 -24.85
C ALA A 145 -29.65 15.35 -26.35
N ARG A 146 -28.67 14.63 -26.90
CA ARG A 146 -28.69 14.17 -28.29
C ARG A 146 -29.88 13.27 -28.59
N ARG A 147 -30.18 12.31 -27.72
CA ARG A 147 -31.34 11.41 -27.89
C ARG A 147 -32.67 12.17 -27.86
N GLU A 148 -32.81 13.16 -26.98
CA GLU A 148 -34.02 13.98 -26.91
C GLU A 148 -34.15 14.90 -28.13
N ALA A 149 -33.06 15.50 -28.61
CA ALA A 149 -33.06 16.27 -29.87
C ALA A 149 -33.48 15.39 -31.05
N GLU A 150 -32.90 14.19 -31.21
CA GLU A 150 -33.27 13.26 -32.28
C GLU A 150 -34.74 12.83 -32.22
N LYS A 151 -35.33 12.69 -31.03
CA LYS A 151 -36.77 12.42 -30.86
C LYS A 151 -37.62 13.62 -31.25
N ALA A 152 -37.24 14.83 -30.82
CA ALA A 152 -37.93 16.06 -31.13
C ALA A 152 -37.93 16.33 -32.64
N ASP A 153 -36.79 16.16 -33.31
CA ASP A 153 -36.65 16.31 -34.75
C ASP A 153 -37.55 15.33 -35.51
N LYS A 154 -37.57 14.05 -35.09
CA LYS A 154 -38.46 13.04 -35.67
C LYS A 154 -39.94 13.37 -35.45
N ALA A 155 -40.30 13.92 -34.29
CA ALA A 155 -41.68 14.33 -34.00
C ALA A 155 -42.09 15.55 -34.84
N ALA A 156 -41.21 16.54 -34.97
CA ALA A 156 -41.42 17.73 -35.79
C ALA A 156 -41.58 17.38 -37.27
N ALA A 157 -40.70 16.52 -37.81
CA ALA A 157 -40.82 16.02 -39.19
C ALA A 157 -42.15 15.29 -39.43
N LYS A 158 -42.59 14.43 -38.49
CA LYS A 158 -43.90 13.76 -38.59
C LYS A 158 -45.07 14.75 -38.53
N ALA A 159 -44.99 15.78 -37.70
CA ALA A 159 -46.02 16.81 -37.58
C ALA A 159 -46.11 17.66 -38.85
N ALA A 160 -44.97 18.08 -39.41
CA ALA A 160 -44.89 18.83 -40.65
C ALA A 160 -45.49 18.04 -41.83
N ALA A 161 -45.11 16.76 -41.99
CA ALA A 161 -45.67 15.90 -43.02
C ALA A 161 -47.20 15.73 -42.89
N LYS A 162 -47.72 15.60 -41.66
CA LYS A 162 -49.17 15.54 -41.42
C LYS A 162 -49.87 16.87 -41.77
N ALA A 163 -49.26 18.00 -41.43
CA ALA A 163 -49.81 19.32 -41.72
C ALA A 163 -49.87 19.58 -43.23
N GLU A 164 -48.83 19.18 -43.98
CA GLU A 164 -48.80 19.29 -45.43
C GLU A 164 -49.90 18.45 -46.09
N VAL A 165 -50.06 17.19 -45.69
CA VAL A 165 -51.15 16.33 -46.18
C VAL A 165 -52.53 16.91 -45.82
N ALA A 166 -52.69 17.49 -44.64
CA ALA A 166 -53.95 18.12 -44.25
C ALA A 166 -54.25 19.38 -45.09
N ALA A 167 -53.23 20.20 -45.36
CA ALA A 167 -53.35 21.39 -46.20
C ALA A 167 -53.72 21.03 -47.64
N GLN A 168 -53.10 19.99 -48.23
CA GLN A 168 -53.44 19.48 -49.55
C GLN A 168 -54.91 19.05 -49.62
N LYS A 169 -55.38 18.24 -48.67
CA LYS A 169 -56.78 17.81 -48.61
C LYS A 169 -57.76 18.97 -48.42
N ALA A 170 -57.38 20.00 -47.66
CA ALA A 170 -58.21 21.19 -47.49
C ALA A 170 -58.31 22.00 -48.79
N ALA A 171 -57.18 22.16 -49.50
CA ALA A 171 -57.14 22.83 -50.80
C ALA A 171 -57.99 22.09 -51.86
N GLU A 172 -57.88 20.76 -51.93
CA GLU A 172 -58.71 19.93 -52.82
C GLU A 172 -60.20 20.11 -52.55
N ARG A 173 -60.62 20.11 -51.27
CA ARG A 173 -62.03 20.33 -50.89
C ARG A 173 -62.54 21.72 -51.27
N MET A 174 -61.71 22.75 -51.10
CA MET A 174 -62.06 24.13 -51.48
C MET A 174 -62.21 24.26 -53.01
N ALA A 175 -61.31 23.66 -53.79
CA ALA A 175 -61.41 23.63 -55.24
C ALA A 175 -62.70 22.93 -55.71
N MET A 176 -63.02 21.76 -55.12
CA MET A 176 -64.28 21.05 -55.44
C MET A 176 -65.55 21.82 -55.04
N ALA A 177 -65.48 22.68 -54.02
CA ALA A 177 -66.61 23.51 -53.61
C ALA A 177 -66.81 24.72 -54.53
N GLN A 178 -65.73 25.28 -55.09
CA GLN A 178 -65.80 26.36 -56.08
C GLN A 178 -66.30 25.89 -57.45
N ASP A 179 -66.00 24.65 -57.85
CA ASP A 179 -66.48 24.05 -59.11
C ASP A 179 -67.98 23.69 -59.11
N LYS A 180 -68.65 23.76 -57.95
CA LYS A 180 -70.06 23.41 -57.77
C LYS A 180 -70.98 24.63 -57.55
N ALA A 181 -70.45 25.84 -57.54
CA ALA A 181 -71.19 27.10 -57.41
C ALA A 181 -71.40 27.77 -58.77
#